data_AF-A0A2T4YUQ7-F1
#
_entry.id   AF-A0A2T4YUQ7-F1
#
_cell.length_a   1.000
_cell.length_b   1.000
_cell.length_c   1.000
_cell.angle_alpha   90.00
_cell.angle_beta   90.00
_cell.angle_gamma   90.00
#
_symmetry.space_group_name_H-M   'P 1'
#
loop_
_entity.id
_entity.type
_entity.pdbx_description
1 polymer ?
#
loop_
_entity_poly.entity_id
_entity_poly.type
_entity_poly.pdbx_seq_one_letter_code
_entity_poly.pdbx_strand_id
1 'polypeptide(L)'
;MAKPDRLARLDAQREDLETEYRATLIAALEKTANGALGLFDRSSDRRVRTAIAPTIAALTEMGTEIDAMRDRLMLDPFALHRDFFAARGPVSASAPGEQKEARLWLDRLAQEDPAN
;
A
#
# COMPACT_ATOMS: atom_id res chain seq x y z
N MET A 1 2.33 -6.44 34.44
CA MET A 1 2.51 -5.35 33.46
C MET A 1 1.16 -4.79 33.11
N ALA A 2 0.99 -3.49 33.26
CA ALA A 2 -0.30 -2.82 33.21
C ALA A 2 -0.80 -2.72 31.77
N LYS A 3 -2.12 -2.75 31.58
CA LYS A 3 -2.83 -2.54 30.30
C LYS A 3 -2.28 -1.39 29.43
N PRO A 4 -1.88 -0.21 29.97
CA PRO A 4 -1.27 0.87 29.18
C PRO A 4 0.04 0.49 28.46
N ASP A 5 0.92 -0.30 29.06
CA ASP A 5 2.18 -0.71 28.42
C ASP A 5 1.94 -1.58 27.17
N ARG A 6 0.85 -2.35 27.18
CA ARG A 6 0.50 -3.23 26.06
C ARG A 6 -0.04 -2.42 24.88
N LEU A 7 -0.82 -1.37 25.15
CA LEU A 7 -1.37 -0.51 24.11
C LEU A 7 -0.28 0.36 23.48
N ALA A 8 0.64 0.91 24.28
CA ALA A 8 1.76 1.69 23.76
C ALA A 8 2.68 0.86 22.83
N ARG A 9 2.92 -0.41 23.17
CA ARG A 9 3.69 -1.31 22.29
C ARG A 9 2.95 -1.66 21.00
N LEU A 10 1.64 -1.85 21.09
CA LEU A 10 0.80 -2.13 19.92
C LEU A 10 0.80 -0.93 18.96
N ASP A 11 0.73 0.29 19.51
CA ASP A 11 0.77 1.50 18.71
C ASP A 11 2.14 1.71 18.04
N ALA A 12 3.24 1.50 18.76
CA ALA A 12 4.58 1.54 18.17
C ALA A 12 4.75 0.48 17.06
N GLN A 13 4.29 -0.75 17.28
CA GLN A 13 4.33 -1.81 16.27
C GLN A 13 3.48 -1.46 15.05
N ARG A 14 2.32 -0.83 15.24
CA ARG A 14 1.48 -0.32 14.15
C ARG A 14 2.24 0.72 13.32
N GLU A 15 2.88 1.69 13.96
CA GLU A 15 3.64 2.74 13.27
C GLU A 15 4.82 2.19 12.46
N ASP A 16 5.56 1.24 13.03
CA ASP A 16 6.64 0.55 12.34
C ASP A 16 6.12 -0.17 11.09
N LEU A 17 5.00 -0.89 11.22
CA LEU A 17 4.41 -1.65 10.12
C LEU A 17 3.78 -0.74 9.05
N GLU A 18 3.16 0.37 9.44
CA GLU A 18 2.66 1.40 8.51
C GLU A 18 3.82 2.02 7.70
N THR A 19 4.97 2.24 8.34
CA THR A 19 6.19 2.73 7.70
C THR A 19 6.74 1.71 6.70
N GLU A 20 6.83 0.44 7.08
CA GLU A 20 7.29 -0.65 6.21
C GLU A 20 6.33 -0.86 5.02
N TYR A 21 5.02 -0.81 5.27
CA TYR A 21 4.00 -0.86 4.22
C TYR A 21 4.21 0.25 3.20
N ARG A 22 4.39 1.49 3.68
CA ARG A 22 4.57 2.66 2.82
C ARG A 22 5.85 2.55 1.99
N ALA A 23 6.96 2.16 2.60
CA ALA A 23 8.22 1.95 1.88
C ALA A 23 8.09 0.86 0.80
N THR A 24 7.41 -0.25 1.11
CA THR A 24 7.14 -1.33 0.16
C THR A 24 6.27 -0.87 -1.00
N LEU A 25 5.22 -0.09 -0.70
CA LEU A 25 4.33 0.48 -1.72
C LEU A 25 5.08 1.48 -2.63
N ILE A 26 5.87 2.38 -2.05
CA ILE A 26 6.68 3.35 -2.80
C ILE A 26 7.65 2.62 -3.73
N ALA A 27 8.39 1.65 -3.24
CA ALA A 27 9.33 0.88 -4.07
C ALA A 27 8.63 0.14 -5.22
N ALA A 28 7.41 -0.35 -5.01
CA ALA A 28 6.60 -0.96 -6.06
C ALA A 28 6.13 0.08 -7.09
N LEU A 29 5.64 1.24 -6.63
CA LEU A 29 5.19 2.35 -7.47
C LEU A 29 6.34 2.92 -8.31
N GLU A 30 7.54 3.08 -7.75
CA GLU A 30 8.73 3.54 -8.48
C GLU A 30 9.09 2.59 -9.63
N LYS A 31 9.08 1.27 -9.36
CA LYS A 31 9.29 0.26 -10.42
C LYS A 31 8.23 0.40 -11.51
N THR A 32 6.97 0.59 -11.14
CA THR A 32 5.88 0.76 -12.11
C THR A 32 5.99 2.06 -12.89
N ALA A 33 6.37 3.17 -12.25
CA ALA A 33 6.64 4.44 -12.90
C ALA A 33 7.79 4.34 -13.91
N ASN A 34 8.80 3.51 -13.62
CA ASN A 34 9.92 3.21 -14.51
C ASN A 34 9.61 2.16 -15.58
N GLY A 35 8.39 1.62 -15.62
CA GLY A 35 7.90 0.77 -16.70
C GLY A 35 7.66 -0.70 -16.34
N ALA A 36 7.78 -1.08 -15.06
CA ALA A 36 7.19 -2.35 -14.61
C ALA A 36 5.65 -2.29 -14.71
N LEU A 37 5.02 -3.43 -14.94
CA LEU A 37 3.56 -3.53 -15.09
C LEU A 37 2.99 -4.47 -14.02
N GLY A 38 1.67 -4.45 -13.84
CA GLY A 38 0.92 -5.39 -13.00
C GLY A 38 0.56 -4.87 -11.61
N LEU A 39 1.14 -3.75 -11.18
CA LEU A 39 0.86 -3.20 -9.86
C LEU A 39 -0.61 -2.83 -9.68
N PHE A 40 -1.27 -2.35 -10.72
CA PHE A 40 -2.69 -1.98 -10.70
C PHE A 40 -3.61 -3.07 -11.29
N ASP A 41 -3.07 -4.24 -11.62
CA ASP A 41 -3.76 -5.37 -12.26
C ASP A 41 -4.49 -5.01 -13.57
N ARG A 42 -3.94 -4.07 -14.37
CA ARG A 42 -4.53 -3.67 -15.66
C ARG A 42 -4.07 -4.53 -16.82
N SER A 43 -2.94 -5.21 -16.66
CA SER A 43 -2.44 -6.17 -17.65
C SER A 43 -3.11 -7.52 -17.49
N SER A 44 -3.54 -8.11 -18.60
CA SER A 44 -3.97 -9.51 -18.68
C SER A 44 -2.79 -10.48 -18.81
N ASP A 45 -1.55 -9.99 -18.84
CA ASP A 45 -0.36 -10.84 -18.94
C ASP A 45 -0.13 -11.61 -17.63
N ARG A 46 -0.26 -12.94 -17.72
CA ARG A 46 -0.06 -13.85 -16.60
C ARG A 46 1.35 -13.76 -16.01
N ARG A 47 2.40 -13.53 -16.80
CA ARG A 47 3.79 -13.43 -16.30
C ARG A 47 3.95 -12.20 -15.42
N VAL A 48 3.40 -11.09 -15.87
CA VAL A 48 3.39 -9.82 -15.14
C VAL A 48 2.65 -9.99 -13.80
N ARG A 49 1.47 -10.62 -13.82
CA ARG A 49 0.71 -10.93 -12.59
C ARG A 49 1.47 -11.83 -11.63
N THR A 50 2.11 -12.89 -12.12
CA THR A 50 2.92 -13.79 -11.29
C THR A 50 4.12 -13.06 -10.67
N ALA A 51 4.77 -12.17 -11.42
CA ALA A 51 5.94 -11.43 -10.94
C ALA A 51 5.59 -10.45 -9.81
N ILE A 52 4.43 -9.78 -9.90
CA ILE A 52 3.99 -8.81 -8.89
C ILE A 52 3.22 -9.45 -7.72
N ALA A 53 2.64 -10.64 -7.92
CA ALA A 53 1.90 -11.38 -6.90
C ALA A 53 2.56 -11.40 -5.50
N PRO A 54 3.86 -11.68 -5.33
CA PRO A 54 4.49 -11.63 -4.00
C PRO A 54 4.45 -10.24 -3.36
N THR A 55 4.65 -9.17 -4.13
CA THR A 55 4.53 -7.79 -3.62
C THR A 55 3.10 -7.49 -3.17
N ILE A 56 2.11 -7.95 -3.92
CA ILE A 56 0.70 -7.71 -3.57
C ILE A 56 0.29 -8.53 -2.36
N ALA A 57 0.78 -9.77 -2.24
CA ALA A 57 0.57 -10.61 -1.07
C ALA A 57 1.16 -9.94 0.18
N ALA A 58 2.41 -9.45 0.13
CA ALA A 58 3.05 -8.74 1.23
C ALA A 58 2.27 -7.47 1.63
N LEU A 59 1.83 -6.65 0.67
CA LEU A 59 1.00 -5.47 0.96
C LEU A 59 -0.36 -5.88 1.57
N THR A 60 -0.97 -6.95 1.09
CA THR A 60 -2.25 -7.43 1.66
C THR A 60 -2.08 -7.89 3.10
N GLU A 61 -1.02 -8.65 3.37
CA GLU A 61 -0.70 -9.16 4.70
C GLU A 61 -0.45 -8.02 5.68
N MET A 62 0.47 -7.10 5.35
CA MET A 62 0.76 -5.93 6.17
C MET A 62 -0.48 -5.05 6.36
N GLY A 63 -1.24 -4.76 5.30
CA GLY A 63 -2.45 -3.94 5.39
C GLY A 63 -3.53 -4.56 6.29
N THR A 64 -3.71 -5.87 6.22
CA THR A 64 -4.66 -6.61 7.07
C THR A 64 -4.20 -6.62 8.52
N GLU A 65 -2.89 -6.78 8.77
CA GLU A 65 -2.33 -6.74 10.11
C GLU A 65 -2.44 -5.33 10.73
N ILE A 66 -2.13 -4.29 9.96
CA ILE A 66 -2.32 -2.88 10.36
C ILE A 66 -3.80 -2.63 10.71
N ASP A 67 -4.74 -3.06 9.87
CA ASP A 67 -6.18 -2.91 10.15
C ASP A 67 -6.58 -3.63 11.45
N ALA A 68 -6.07 -4.84 11.70
CA ALA A 68 -6.33 -5.56 12.93
C ALA A 68 -5.73 -4.88 14.18
N MET A 69 -4.57 -4.24 14.04
CA MET A 69 -3.97 -3.44 15.12
C MET A 69 -4.78 -2.16 15.37
N ARG A 70 -5.21 -1.47 14.32
CA ARG A 70 -6.01 -0.25 14.38
C ARG A 70 -7.38 -0.50 15.00
N ASP A 71 -8.05 -1.59 14.64
CA ASP A 71 -9.32 -2.01 15.24
C ASP A 71 -9.20 -2.21 16.76
N ARG A 72 -8.13 -2.88 17.22
CA ARG A 72 -7.83 -3.07 18.65
C ARG A 72 -7.54 -1.76 19.40
N LEU A 73 -7.01 -0.76 18.69
CA LEU A 73 -6.76 0.59 19.21
C LEU A 73 -8.00 1.50 19.07
N MET A 74 -9.10 1.01 18.50
CA MET A 74 -10.30 1.79 18.14
C MET A 74 -9.99 2.98 17.23
N LEU A 75 -9.08 2.78 16.28
CA LEU A 75 -8.73 3.72 15.22
C LEU A 75 -9.49 3.40 13.95
N ASP A 76 -9.64 4.40 13.07
CA ASP A 76 -10.19 4.20 11.73
C ASP A 76 -9.33 3.20 10.92
N PRO A 77 -9.90 2.47 9.95
CA PRO A 77 -9.15 1.58 9.07
C PRO A 77 -8.01 2.28 8.34
N PHE A 78 -7.02 1.52 7.90
CA PHE A 78 -5.86 2.02 7.20
C PHE A 78 -6.23 2.51 5.79
N ALA A 79 -6.47 3.82 5.70
CA ALA A 79 -6.93 4.47 4.48
C ALA A 79 -6.01 4.24 3.29
N LEU A 80 -4.69 4.25 3.50
CA LEU A 80 -3.71 4.06 2.43
C LEU A 80 -3.87 2.69 1.74
N HIS A 81 -4.03 1.62 2.53
CA HIS A 81 -4.26 0.29 1.98
C HIS A 81 -5.56 0.23 1.18
N ARG A 82 -6.64 0.76 1.75
CA ARG A 82 -7.96 0.78 1.10
C ARG A 82 -7.96 1.57 -0.21
N ASP A 83 -7.40 2.78 -0.20
CA ASP A 83 -7.33 3.65 -1.37
C ASP A 83 -6.49 3.01 -2.48
N PHE A 84 -5.35 2.39 -2.12
CA PHE A 84 -4.50 1.72 -3.09
C PHE A 84 -5.19 0.52 -3.72
N PHE A 85 -5.84 -0.33 -2.91
CA PHE A 85 -6.57 -1.48 -3.43
C PHE A 85 -7.83 -1.09 -4.21
N ALA A 86 -8.46 0.05 -3.91
CA ALA A 86 -9.54 0.61 -4.71
C ALA A 86 -9.06 1.15 -6.07
N ALA A 87 -7.82 1.65 -6.15
CA ALA A 87 -7.21 2.06 -7.43
C ALA A 87 -6.80 0.86 -8.30
N ARG A 88 -6.63 -0.34 -7.71
CA ARG A 88 -6.41 -1.58 -8.45
C ARG A 88 -7.72 -2.07 -9.07
N GLY A 89 -7.60 -2.64 -10.26
CA GLY A 89 -8.71 -3.33 -10.93
C GLY A 89 -9.07 -2.74 -12.28
N PRO A 90 -10.21 -3.17 -12.85
CA PRO A 90 -10.59 -2.81 -14.20
C PRO A 90 -10.90 -1.31 -14.26
N VAL A 91 -10.17 -0.62 -15.12
CA VAL A 91 -10.41 0.79 -15.43
C VAL A 91 -10.99 0.96 -16.82
N SER A 92 -11.62 2.10 -17.07
CA SER A 92 -12.10 2.44 -18.41
C SER A 92 -10.95 2.45 -19.42
N ALA A 93 -11.25 2.17 -20.69
CA ALA A 93 -10.23 2.17 -21.77
C ALA A 93 -9.52 3.53 -21.95
N SER A 94 -10.08 4.62 -21.41
CA SER A 94 -9.49 5.97 -21.43
C SER A 94 -8.63 6.27 -20.21
N ALA A 95 -8.45 5.32 -19.29
CA ALA A 95 -7.64 5.52 -18.11
C ALA A 95 -6.15 5.73 -18.47
N PRO A 96 -5.43 6.60 -17.75
CA PRO A 96 -4.00 6.75 -17.92
C PRO A 96 -3.27 5.43 -17.67
N GLY A 97 -2.19 5.18 -18.41
CA GLY A 97 -1.39 3.96 -18.22
C GLY A 97 -0.84 3.83 -16.79
N GLU A 98 -0.52 2.60 -16.38
CA GLU A 98 -0.05 2.26 -15.02
C GLU A 98 1.14 3.13 -14.58
N GLN A 99 2.05 3.49 -15.49
CA GLN A 99 3.20 4.35 -15.20
C GLN A 99 2.78 5.74 -14.70
N LYS A 100 1.83 6.37 -15.39
CA LYS A 100 1.37 7.73 -15.05
C LYS A 100 0.61 7.73 -13.73
N GLU A 101 -0.22 6.71 -13.52
CA GLU A 101 -0.90 6.55 -12.25
C GLU A 101 0.08 6.28 -11.10
N ALA A 102 1.09 5.44 -11.30
CA ALA A 102 2.13 5.23 -10.29
C ALA A 102 2.81 6.54 -9.91
N ARG A 103 3.08 7.42 -10.90
CA ARG A 103 3.63 8.75 -10.64
C ARG A 103 2.67 9.62 -9.83
N LEU A 104 1.39 9.65 -10.18
CA LEU A 104 0.37 10.39 -9.41
C LEU A 104 0.27 9.90 -7.96
N TRP A 105 0.41 8.59 -7.75
CA TRP A 105 0.45 8.00 -6.41
C TRP A 105 1.72 8.39 -5.64
N LEU A 106 2.90 8.35 -6.26
CA LEU A 106 4.14 8.82 -5.64
C LEU A 106 4.05 10.31 -5.27
N ASP A 107 3.54 11.14 -6.17
CA ASP A 107 3.35 12.57 -5.94
C ASP A 107 2.35 12.84 -4.80
N ARG A 108 1.28 12.02 -4.69
CA ARG A 108 0.33 12.07 -3.57
C ARG A 108 1.01 11.68 -2.25
N LEU A 109 1.74 10.57 -2.23
CA LEU A 109 2.41 10.07 -1.03
C LEU A 109 3.48 11.04 -0.52
N ALA A 110 4.19 11.74 -1.43
CA ALA A 110 5.15 12.78 -1.09
C ALA A 110 4.49 14.03 -0.50
N GLN A 111 3.25 14.36 -0.91
CA GLN A 111 2.49 15.48 -0.34
C GLN A 111 1.89 15.14 1.03
N GLU A 112 1.46 13.90 1.23
CA GLU A 112 0.92 13.41 2.52
C GLU A 112 1.99 13.26 3.60
N ASP A 113 3.25 13.10 3.20
CA ASP A 113 4.40 12.92 4.10
C ASP A 113 5.52 13.92 3.78
N PRO A 114 5.33 15.21 4.13
CA PRO A 114 6.32 16.25 3.86
C PRO A 114 7.56 16.17 4.76
N ALA A 115 7.70 15.11 5.58
CA ALA A 115 8.73 14.98 6.61
C ALA A 115 9.95 14.13 6.21
N ASN A 116 10.10 13.79 4.90
CA ASN A 116 11.34 13.24 4.36
C ASN A 116 12.15 14.30 3.59
#